data_AF-A0A803U093-F1
#
_entry.id   AF-A0A803U093-F1
#
_cell.length_a   1.000
_cell.length_b   1.000
_cell.length_c   1.000
_cell.angle_alpha   90.00
_cell.angle_beta   90.00
_cell.angle_gamma   90.00
#
_symmetry.space_group_name_H-M   'P 1'
#
loop_
_entity.id
_entity.type
_entity.pdbx_description
1 polymer ?
#
loop_
_entity_poly.entity_id
_entity_poly.type
_entity_poly.pdbx_seq_one_letter_code
_entity_poly.pdbx_strand_id
1 'polypeptide(L)'
;MAAATGPASSVWCCCLRWGCCGEGGSGHIPLKEMPAVLLDTQRMGTDVVVVKNGRRVCGTGGCLANAPLHQNKSYFEFKIQSTGIWGIGVATQKVNLNQIPLGRDMNSLVLRNDGALYYNNEEKNRLPANNLPQEGDVVGITYDHVELNVYLNGKNMHCPASGIRGTVFPVVYVDDSAILDCQFSDFYHTPPAGFEKILFEQQIF
;
A
#
# COMPACT_ATOMS: atom_id res chain seq x y z
N MET A 1 52.54 0.62 -47.52
CA MET A 1 53.44 -0.50 -47.19
C MET A 1 52.82 -1.22 -45.99
N ALA A 2 52.42 -2.49 -45.94
CA ALA A 2 52.39 -3.64 -46.85
C ALA A 2 51.17 -4.49 -46.38
N ALA A 3 50.29 -4.93 -47.27
CA ALA A 3 50.21 -6.29 -47.83
C ALA A 3 49.96 -7.42 -46.79
N ALA A 4 48.86 -8.13 -47.02
CA ALA A 4 48.42 -9.35 -46.34
C ALA A 4 49.35 -10.54 -46.60
N THR A 5 49.25 -11.59 -45.76
CA THR A 5 48.92 -13.01 -46.11
C THR A 5 49.48 -13.99 -45.07
N GLY A 6 48.69 -15.02 -44.72
CA GLY A 6 49.03 -16.09 -43.78
C GLY A 6 49.96 -17.16 -44.37
N PRO A 7 50.16 -18.28 -43.64
CA PRO A 7 49.34 -19.46 -43.96
C PRO A 7 48.86 -20.25 -42.73
N ALA A 8 47.81 -21.03 -42.98
CA ALA A 8 47.25 -22.06 -42.11
C ALA A 8 48.09 -23.34 -42.14
N SER A 9 48.00 -24.17 -41.07
CA SER A 9 47.76 -25.63 -41.13
C SER A 9 47.71 -26.26 -39.73
N SER A 10 46.49 -26.63 -39.35
CA SER A 10 46.03 -27.79 -38.57
C SER A 10 46.99 -28.93 -38.21
N VAL A 11 46.97 -29.35 -36.93
CA VAL A 11 47.09 -30.75 -36.40
C VAL A 11 46.46 -30.73 -34.98
N TRP A 12 45.25 -31.23 -34.75
CA TRP A 12 44.84 -32.61 -34.44
C TRP A 12 45.16 -33.09 -33.01
N CYS A 13 44.08 -33.39 -32.24
CA CYS A 13 43.99 -34.38 -31.16
C CYS A 13 44.89 -34.19 -29.91
N CYS A 14 44.56 -34.63 -28.70
CA CYS A 14 43.53 -35.55 -28.24
C CYS A 14 43.12 -35.19 -26.80
N CYS A 15 41.87 -35.47 -26.50
CA CYS A 15 41.34 -35.62 -25.16
C CYS A 15 42.20 -36.55 -24.30
N LEU A 16 42.75 -36.04 -23.20
CA LEU A 16 43.26 -36.82 -22.08
C LEU A 16 42.73 -36.22 -20.77
N ARG A 17 41.50 -36.63 -20.46
CA ARG A 17 41.11 -37.20 -19.16
C ARG A 17 41.81 -36.61 -17.92
N TRP A 18 41.18 -35.64 -17.28
CA TRP A 18 41.18 -35.54 -15.82
C TRP A 18 39.80 -35.14 -15.34
N GLY A 19 39.11 -36.10 -14.72
CA GLY A 19 37.83 -35.85 -14.07
C GLY A 19 38.02 -34.98 -12.84
N CYS A 20 37.19 -33.94 -12.74
CA CYS A 20 36.64 -33.46 -11.48
C CYS A 20 35.24 -32.94 -11.82
N CYS A 21 34.25 -33.79 -11.62
CA CYS A 21 32.86 -33.35 -11.50
C CYS A 21 32.80 -32.41 -10.29
N GLY A 22 32.51 -31.16 -10.57
CA GLY A 22 32.35 -30.09 -9.59
C GLY A 22 31.47 -29.02 -10.20
N GLU A 23 30.27 -29.41 -10.65
CA GLU A 23 29.17 -28.45 -10.85
C GLU A 23 28.83 -27.87 -9.47
N GLY A 24 29.57 -26.83 -9.10
CA GLY A 24 29.14 -25.90 -8.06
C GLY A 24 27.87 -25.23 -8.57
N GLY A 25 26.73 -25.84 -8.28
CA GLY A 25 25.43 -25.23 -8.47
C GLY A 25 25.47 -23.86 -7.81
N SER A 26 25.35 -22.82 -8.62
CA SER A 26 25.01 -21.50 -8.13
C SER A 26 23.64 -21.63 -7.48
N GLY A 27 23.63 -21.82 -6.17
CA GLY A 27 22.44 -21.80 -5.34
C GLY A 27 21.87 -20.40 -5.39
N HIS A 28 21.18 -20.07 -6.48
CA HIS A 28 20.31 -18.91 -6.53
C HIS A 28 19.18 -19.24 -5.58
N ILE A 29 19.27 -18.74 -4.34
CA ILE A 29 18.14 -18.73 -3.43
C ILE A 29 17.05 -17.97 -4.19
N PRO A 30 15.92 -18.61 -4.55
CA PRO A 30 14.84 -17.86 -5.14
C PRO A 30 14.39 -16.86 -4.07
N LEU A 31 14.61 -15.57 -4.32
CA LEU A 31 14.07 -14.52 -3.48
C LEU A 31 12.55 -14.73 -3.48
N LYS A 32 12.02 -15.17 -2.33
CA LYS A 32 10.59 -15.35 -2.15
C LYS A 32 9.95 -14.00 -2.44
N GLU A 33 9.20 -13.92 -3.53
CA GLU A 33 8.49 -12.70 -3.88
C GLU A 33 7.57 -12.36 -2.71
N MET A 34 7.79 -11.18 -2.12
CA MET A 34 6.99 -10.74 -1.00
C MET A 34 5.55 -10.55 -1.48
N PRO A 35 4.54 -11.03 -0.73
CA PRO A 35 3.16 -10.85 -1.13
C PRO A 35 2.84 -9.36 -1.28
N ALA A 36 2.00 -9.03 -2.27
CA ALA A 36 1.55 -7.66 -2.48
C ALA A 36 0.54 -7.25 -1.39
N VAL A 37 0.65 -6.00 -0.94
CA VAL A 37 -0.34 -5.42 -0.04
C VAL A 37 -1.58 -5.03 -0.87
N LEU A 38 -2.74 -5.53 -0.47
CA LEU A 38 -4.02 -5.42 -1.18
C LEU A 38 -5.17 -5.23 -0.18
N LEU A 39 -6.36 -4.87 -0.67
CA LEU A 39 -7.60 -4.94 0.11
C LEU A 39 -7.95 -6.39 0.44
N ASP A 40 -8.25 -6.67 1.71
CA ASP A 40 -8.46 -8.01 2.24
C ASP A 40 -9.94 -8.41 2.17
N THR A 41 -10.26 -9.33 1.26
CA THR A 41 -11.63 -9.85 1.08
C THR A 41 -12.13 -10.70 2.23
N GLN A 42 -11.25 -11.14 3.14
CA GLN A 42 -11.64 -11.81 4.39
C GLN A 42 -11.99 -10.81 5.50
N ARG A 43 -11.63 -9.53 5.31
CA ARG A 43 -11.84 -8.44 6.28
C ARG A 43 -12.48 -7.23 5.58
N MET A 44 -13.68 -7.45 5.06
CA MET A 44 -14.53 -6.44 4.45
C MET A 44 -15.96 -6.51 4.98
N GLY A 45 -16.71 -5.41 4.86
CA GLY A 45 -18.13 -5.34 5.19
C GLY A 45 -18.98 -6.23 4.27
N THR A 46 -20.20 -6.53 4.71
CA THR A 46 -21.11 -7.49 4.06
C THR A 46 -21.46 -7.10 2.62
N ASP A 47 -21.70 -5.81 2.38
CA ASP A 47 -22.10 -5.28 1.08
C ASP A 47 -20.94 -4.57 0.35
N VAL A 48 -19.70 -4.86 0.74
CA VAL A 48 -18.49 -4.35 0.10
C VAL A 48 -18.10 -5.23 -1.07
N VAL A 49 -17.75 -4.60 -2.19
CA VAL A 49 -17.27 -5.25 -3.40
C VAL A 49 -15.85 -4.82 -3.68
N VAL A 50 -14.93 -5.79 -3.71
CA VAL A 50 -13.52 -5.58 -4.04
C VAL A 50 -13.22 -6.18 -5.42
N VAL A 51 -12.72 -5.37 -6.35
CA VAL A 51 -12.38 -5.75 -7.73
C VAL A 51 -10.98 -5.26 -8.12
N LYS A 52 -10.62 -5.42 -9.41
CA LYS A 52 -9.30 -5.04 -9.95
C LYS A 52 -8.13 -5.64 -9.17
N ASN A 53 -8.18 -6.95 -8.90
CA ASN A 53 -7.14 -7.68 -8.18
C ASN A 53 -6.86 -7.11 -6.77
N GLY A 54 -7.91 -6.84 -6.00
CA GLY A 54 -7.77 -6.32 -4.63
C GLY A 54 -7.44 -4.83 -4.55
N ARG A 55 -7.65 -4.07 -5.63
CA ARG A 55 -7.24 -2.66 -5.72
C ARG A 55 -8.37 -1.65 -5.85
N ARG A 56 -9.60 -2.08 -6.11
CA ARG A 56 -10.78 -1.20 -6.19
C ARG A 56 -11.82 -1.65 -5.19
N VAL A 57 -12.41 -0.70 -4.48
CA VAL A 57 -13.53 -0.91 -3.56
C VAL A 57 -14.75 -0.08 -3.98
N CYS A 58 -15.92 -0.69 -3.90
CA CYS A 58 -17.24 -0.06 -4.07
C CYS A 58 -18.29 -0.82 -3.22
N GLY A 59 -19.55 -0.39 -3.27
CA GLY A 59 -20.63 -0.95 -2.45
C GLY A 59 -20.84 -0.16 -1.16
N THR A 60 -21.24 -0.83 -0.08
CA THR A 60 -21.51 -0.20 1.23
C THR A 60 -20.78 -0.95 2.34
N GLY A 61 -19.85 -0.27 3.01
CA GLY A 61 -19.07 -0.81 4.12
C GLY A 61 -17.58 -0.46 4.06
N GLY A 62 -16.81 -1.03 4.97
CA GLY A 62 -15.36 -0.87 5.09
C GLY A 62 -14.56 -2.09 4.65
N CYS A 63 -13.28 -1.91 4.34
CA CYS A 63 -12.33 -2.99 4.07
C CYS A 63 -10.95 -2.64 4.63
N LEU A 64 -10.32 -3.60 5.30
CA LEU A 64 -8.94 -3.50 5.77
C LEU A 64 -7.96 -3.96 4.68
N ALA A 65 -6.74 -3.44 4.67
CA ALA A 65 -5.66 -4.04 3.90
C ALA A 65 -5.17 -5.36 4.53
N ASN A 66 -4.56 -6.22 3.72
CA ASN A 66 -4.05 -7.54 4.14
C ASN A 66 -2.74 -7.48 4.96
N ALA A 67 -2.11 -6.31 5.11
CA ALA A 67 -0.88 -6.12 5.89
C ALA A 67 -1.07 -5.09 7.03
N PRO A 68 -0.62 -5.39 8.26
CA PRO A 68 -0.61 -4.42 9.35
C PRO A 68 0.51 -3.39 9.16
N LEU A 69 0.38 -2.24 9.83
CA LEU A 69 1.41 -1.20 9.85
C LEU A 69 2.45 -1.48 10.94
N HIS A 70 3.27 -2.53 10.81
CA HIS A 70 4.29 -2.85 11.83
C HIS A 70 5.57 -2.01 11.73
N GLN A 71 5.85 -1.45 10.56
CA GLN A 71 6.99 -0.57 10.34
C GLN A 71 6.78 0.81 11.00
N ASN A 72 7.89 1.50 11.27
CA ASN A 72 7.87 2.79 11.96
C ASN A 72 7.15 3.89 11.18
N LYS A 73 7.19 3.87 9.84
CA LYS A 73 6.63 4.91 8.97
C LYS A 73 6.05 4.27 7.72
N SER A 74 4.75 4.46 7.51
CA SER A 74 4.00 3.85 6.41
C SER A 74 3.31 4.91 5.55
N TYR A 75 3.32 4.72 4.23
CA TYR A 75 2.60 5.52 3.26
C TYR A 75 1.73 4.64 2.36
N PHE A 76 0.51 5.13 2.09
CA PHE A 76 -0.41 4.52 1.15
C PHE A 76 -1.34 5.58 0.56
N GLU A 77 -1.89 5.32 -0.62
CA GLU A 77 -2.79 6.26 -1.30
C GLU A 77 -4.10 5.61 -1.72
N PHE A 78 -5.11 6.45 -1.87
CA PHE A 78 -6.36 6.11 -2.52
C PHE A 78 -6.73 7.18 -3.54
N LYS A 79 -7.07 6.74 -4.75
CA LYS A 79 -7.61 7.61 -5.80
C LYS A 79 -9.14 7.53 -5.77
N ILE A 80 -9.78 8.69 -5.69
CA ILE A 80 -11.23 8.82 -5.71
C ILE A 80 -11.69 8.69 -7.17
N GLN A 81 -12.26 7.55 -7.53
CA GLN A 81 -12.73 7.31 -8.90
C GLN A 81 -14.14 7.87 -9.11
N SER A 82 -14.99 7.73 -8.09
CA SER A 82 -16.26 8.42 -7.96
C SER A 82 -16.52 8.73 -6.50
N THR A 83 -17.02 9.93 -6.23
CA THR A 83 -17.29 10.41 -4.88
C THR A 83 -18.66 9.89 -4.41
N GLY A 84 -19.01 10.23 -3.18
CA GLY A 84 -20.15 9.71 -2.44
C GLY A 84 -19.81 9.78 -0.96
N ILE A 85 -20.17 8.76 -0.20
CA ILE A 85 -19.75 8.63 1.20
C ILE A 85 -18.53 7.72 1.24
N TRP A 86 -17.41 8.23 1.74
CA TRP A 86 -16.19 7.44 1.87
C TRP A 86 -15.30 7.97 2.98
N GLY A 87 -14.34 7.16 3.37
CA GLY A 87 -13.27 7.61 4.24
C GLY A 87 -12.09 6.65 4.25
N ILE A 88 -10.92 7.18 4.58
CA ILE A 88 -9.63 6.50 4.49
C ILE A 88 -8.85 6.77 5.77
N GLY A 89 -8.17 5.77 6.30
CA GLY A 89 -7.25 5.97 7.42
C GLY A 89 -6.71 4.66 7.97
N VAL A 90 -6.73 4.52 9.29
CA VAL A 90 -6.26 3.33 9.97
C VAL A 90 -7.31 2.76 10.92
N ALA A 91 -7.33 1.44 11.06
CA ALA A 91 -8.21 0.76 12.01
C ALA A 91 -7.58 -0.51 12.59
N THR A 92 -8.03 -0.90 13.77
CA THR A 92 -7.71 -2.20 14.35
C THR A 92 -8.61 -3.29 13.75
N GLN A 93 -8.25 -4.56 13.93
CA GLN A 93 -9.09 -5.69 13.49
C GLN A 93 -10.45 -5.77 14.20
N LYS A 94 -10.66 -5.00 15.28
CA LYS A 94 -11.93 -4.98 16.04
C LYS A 94 -12.96 -4.02 15.46
N VAL A 95 -12.61 -3.25 14.43
CA VAL A 95 -13.51 -2.28 13.80
C VAL A 95 -14.74 -2.97 13.23
N ASN A 96 -15.92 -2.37 13.41
CA ASN A 96 -17.13 -2.82 12.74
C ASN A 96 -17.18 -2.28 11.31
N LEU A 97 -16.83 -3.11 10.32
CA LEU A 97 -16.77 -2.73 8.90
C LEU A 97 -18.14 -2.50 8.25
N ASN A 98 -19.25 -2.82 8.92
CA ASN A 98 -20.60 -2.50 8.44
C ASN A 98 -21.12 -1.14 8.94
N GLN A 99 -20.37 -0.48 9.84
CA GLN A 99 -20.76 0.80 10.41
C GLN A 99 -20.20 1.97 9.60
N ILE A 100 -21.06 2.63 8.82
CA ILE A 100 -20.69 3.83 8.08
C ILE A 100 -21.31 5.08 8.74
N PRO A 101 -20.56 6.19 8.90
CA PRO A 101 -19.12 6.32 8.68
C PRO A 101 -18.28 5.68 9.79
N LEU A 102 -17.02 5.33 9.46
CA LEU A 102 -16.01 4.95 10.45
C LEU A 102 -15.53 6.16 11.28
N GLY A 103 -14.68 5.94 12.28
CA GLY A 103 -14.19 6.98 13.19
C GLY A 103 -15.16 7.30 14.34
N ARG A 104 -16.18 6.47 14.54
CA ARG A 104 -17.21 6.62 15.59
C ARG A 104 -16.86 5.88 16.89
N ASP A 105 -15.80 5.07 16.88
CA ASP A 105 -15.34 4.28 18.00
C ASP A 105 -13.82 4.40 18.17
N MET A 106 -13.27 3.66 19.13
CA MET A 106 -11.82 3.62 19.40
C MET A 106 -11.05 2.71 18.43
N ASN A 107 -11.72 2.06 17.48
CA ASN A 107 -11.12 1.08 16.59
C ASN A 107 -10.74 1.66 15.24
N SER A 108 -11.09 2.91 14.94
CA SER A 108 -10.84 3.55 13.65
C SER A 108 -10.53 5.03 13.76
N LEU A 109 -9.51 5.49 13.04
CA LEU A 109 -9.18 6.90 12.81
C LEU A 109 -9.17 7.13 11.31
N VAL A 110 -10.07 7.97 10.82
CA VAL A 110 -10.32 8.12 9.37
C VAL A 110 -10.52 9.57 8.97
N LEU A 111 -10.01 9.93 7.80
CA LEU A 111 -10.42 11.09 7.04
C LEU A 111 -11.71 10.75 6.31
N ARG A 112 -12.75 11.55 6.50
CA ARG A 112 -14.04 11.40 5.81
C ARG A 112 -14.08 12.25 4.55
N ASN A 113 -15.03 11.96 3.67
CA ASN A 113 -15.25 12.67 2.40
C ASN A 113 -15.51 14.19 2.56
N ASP A 114 -15.96 14.65 3.73
CA ASP A 114 -16.13 16.07 4.06
C ASP A 114 -14.83 16.76 4.53
N GLY A 115 -13.70 16.05 4.49
CA GLY A 115 -12.39 16.54 4.89
C GLY A 115 -12.12 16.49 6.39
N ALA A 116 -13.01 15.96 7.21
CA ALA A 116 -12.80 15.87 8.65
C ALA A 116 -12.10 14.56 9.05
N LEU A 117 -11.14 14.65 9.97
CA LEU A 117 -10.53 13.51 10.65
C LEU A 117 -11.33 13.17 11.90
N TYR A 118 -11.82 11.93 11.99
CA TYR A 118 -12.64 11.45 13.10
C TYR A 118 -12.00 10.26 13.81
N TYR A 119 -12.02 10.30 15.14
CA TYR A 119 -11.69 9.17 16.03
C TYR A 119 -12.57 9.24 17.28
N ASN A 120 -13.11 8.09 17.70
CA ASN A 120 -13.98 8.00 18.87
C ASN A 120 -15.18 8.98 18.82
N ASN A 121 -15.76 9.16 17.63
CA ASN A 121 -16.87 10.08 17.37
C ASN A 121 -16.56 11.56 17.63
N GLU A 122 -15.28 11.93 17.71
CA GLU A 122 -14.81 13.29 17.86
C GLU A 122 -14.02 13.71 16.62
N GLU A 123 -14.30 14.92 16.13
CA GLU A 123 -13.49 15.57 15.10
C GLU A 123 -12.14 15.96 15.71
N LYS A 124 -11.07 15.39 15.17
CA LYS A 124 -9.69 15.61 15.64
C LYS A 124 -9.01 16.74 14.89
N ASN A 125 -9.32 16.86 13.61
CA ASN A 125 -8.81 17.91 12.74
C ASN A 125 -9.67 17.98 11.46
N ARG A 126 -9.44 18.98 10.61
CA ARG A 126 -10.18 19.16 9.37
C ARG A 126 -9.31 19.79 8.29
N LEU A 127 -9.45 19.29 7.07
CA LEU A 127 -8.83 19.88 5.89
C LEU A 127 -9.38 21.31 5.65
N PRO A 128 -8.54 22.25 5.18
CA PRO A 128 -9.02 23.55 4.74
C PRO A 128 -10.17 23.43 3.72
N ALA A 129 -11.18 24.29 3.83
CA ALA A 129 -12.40 24.21 3.00
C ALA A 129 -12.14 24.33 1.48
N ASN A 130 -11.03 24.97 1.09
CA ASN A 130 -10.57 25.09 -0.30
C ASN A 130 -9.79 23.84 -0.80
N ASN A 131 -9.64 22.82 0.04
CA ASN A 131 -8.91 21.58 -0.24
C ASN A 131 -9.75 20.34 0.12
N LEU A 132 -11.06 20.41 -0.09
CA LEU A 132 -11.93 19.23 0.00
C LEU A 132 -11.64 18.26 -1.15
N PRO A 133 -11.33 16.98 -0.88
CA PRO A 133 -11.03 16.00 -1.92
C PRO A 133 -12.19 15.82 -2.90
N GLN A 134 -11.90 15.80 -4.20
CA GLN A 134 -12.85 15.66 -5.29
C GLN A 134 -12.63 14.36 -6.09
N GLU A 135 -13.57 14.04 -6.99
CA GLU A 135 -13.36 12.98 -7.97
C GLU A 135 -12.10 13.23 -8.80
N GLY A 136 -11.29 12.18 -8.98
CA GLY A 136 -10.00 12.23 -9.66
C GLY A 136 -8.81 12.47 -8.75
N ASP A 137 -9.01 13.04 -7.56
CA ASP A 137 -7.95 13.32 -6.61
C ASP A 137 -7.33 12.05 -6.01
N VAL A 138 -6.07 12.18 -5.60
CA VAL A 138 -5.33 11.16 -4.86
C VAL A 138 -5.11 11.63 -3.43
N VAL A 139 -5.66 10.88 -2.49
CA VAL A 139 -5.47 11.09 -1.05
C VAL A 139 -4.35 10.17 -0.57
N GLY A 140 -3.25 10.76 -0.11
CA GLY A 140 -2.13 10.05 0.50
C GLY A 140 -2.23 10.11 2.04
N ILE A 141 -1.93 8.99 2.70
CA ILE A 141 -1.90 8.90 4.16
C ILE A 141 -0.52 8.49 4.61
N THR A 142 0.03 9.24 5.56
CA THR A 142 1.21 8.82 6.33
C THR A 142 0.78 8.43 7.74
N TYR A 143 1.38 7.36 8.26
CA TYR A 143 1.18 6.94 9.65
C TYR A 143 2.50 6.46 10.26
N ASP A 144 2.84 6.97 11.46
CA ASP A 144 4.09 6.66 12.16
C ASP A 144 3.92 6.21 13.62
N HIS A 145 2.70 5.79 13.98
CA HIS A 145 2.26 5.44 15.35
C HIS A 145 2.15 6.61 16.33
N VAL A 146 2.75 7.76 16.04
CA VAL A 146 2.54 9.00 16.80
C VAL A 146 1.34 9.75 16.21
N GLU A 147 1.30 9.89 14.89
CA GLU A 147 0.23 10.58 14.19
C GLU A 147 -0.11 9.96 12.82
N LEU A 148 -1.33 10.26 12.38
CA LEU A 148 -1.79 10.15 11.01
C LEU A 148 -1.74 11.54 10.39
N ASN A 149 -1.24 11.68 9.17
CA ASN A 149 -1.30 12.94 8.42
C ASN A 149 -1.77 12.72 6.97
N VAL A 150 -2.39 13.75 6.40
CA VAL A 150 -3.10 13.69 5.11
C VAL A 150 -2.37 14.49 4.05
N TYR A 151 -2.29 13.91 2.86
CA TYR A 151 -1.78 14.53 1.64
C TYR A 151 -2.89 14.51 0.57
N LEU A 152 -3.01 15.59 -0.19
CA LEU A 152 -3.92 15.67 -1.33
C LEU A 152 -3.11 16.00 -2.58
N ASN A 153 -3.14 15.11 -3.57
CA ASN A 153 -2.38 15.21 -4.80
C ASN A 153 -0.87 15.45 -4.56
N GLY A 154 -0.31 14.74 -3.57
CA GLY A 154 1.09 14.85 -3.15
C GLY A 154 1.43 16.07 -2.29
N LYS A 155 0.49 17.00 -2.06
CA LYS A 155 0.69 18.16 -1.19
C LYS A 155 0.31 17.83 0.25
N ASN A 156 1.19 18.11 1.20
CA ASN A 156 0.89 17.97 2.63
C ASN A 156 -0.21 18.95 3.03
N MET A 157 -1.27 18.44 3.65
CA MET A 157 -2.40 19.25 4.12
C MET A 157 -2.18 19.84 5.51
N HIS A 158 -1.10 19.47 6.20
CA HIS A 158 -0.77 19.88 7.57
C HIS A 158 -1.95 19.67 8.53
N CYS A 159 -2.61 18.53 8.37
CA CYS A 159 -3.83 18.16 9.09
C CYS A 159 -3.59 16.84 9.84
N PRO A 160 -2.72 16.84 10.88
CA PRO A 160 -2.42 15.63 11.63
C PRO A 160 -3.53 15.29 12.63
N ALA A 161 -3.63 14.01 12.98
CA ALA A 161 -4.39 13.51 14.12
C ALA A 161 -3.57 12.47 14.89
N SER A 162 -3.66 12.47 16.22
CA SER A 162 -2.92 11.50 17.05
C SER A 162 -3.28 10.06 16.69
N GLY A 163 -2.26 9.19 16.64
CA GLY A 163 -2.42 7.78 16.33
C GLY A 163 -3.27 7.02 17.36
N ILE A 164 -3.73 5.83 16.97
CA ILE A 164 -4.57 4.97 17.80
C ILE A 164 -3.77 3.77 18.32
N ARG A 165 -4.23 3.17 19.41
CA ARG A 165 -3.53 2.07 20.07
C ARG A 165 -3.84 0.72 19.41
N GLY A 166 -2.88 -0.20 19.49
CA GLY A 166 -2.99 -1.58 19.02
C GLY A 166 -2.44 -1.77 17.61
N THR A 167 -2.48 -3.02 17.12
CA THR A 167 -2.09 -3.33 15.74
C THR A 167 -3.13 -2.77 14.77
N VAL A 168 -2.69 -1.84 13.92
CA VAL A 168 -3.54 -1.16 12.95
C VAL A 168 -3.23 -1.58 11.51
N PHE A 169 -4.24 -1.42 10.67
CA PHE A 169 -4.21 -1.69 9.24
C PHE A 169 -4.73 -0.45 8.50
N PRO A 170 -4.28 -0.19 7.27
CA PRO A 170 -5.00 0.71 6.39
C PRO A 170 -6.46 0.28 6.28
N VAL A 171 -7.37 1.24 6.36
CA VAL A 171 -8.80 1.02 6.19
C VAL A 171 -9.36 2.02 5.19
N VAL A 172 -10.31 1.55 4.40
CA VAL A 172 -11.15 2.37 3.54
C VAL A 172 -12.60 1.99 3.80
N TYR A 173 -13.52 2.95 3.72
CA TYR A 173 -14.95 2.68 3.62
C TYR A 173 -15.58 3.44 2.48
N VAL A 174 -16.65 2.88 1.93
CA VAL A 174 -17.44 3.42 0.81
C VAL A 174 -18.91 3.18 1.07
N ASP A 175 -19.74 4.10 0.59
CA ASP A 175 -21.19 4.05 0.55
C ASP A 175 -21.68 5.11 -0.46
N ASP A 176 -22.97 5.14 -0.77
CA ASP A 176 -23.58 6.09 -1.71
C ASP A 176 -22.83 6.17 -3.06
N SER A 177 -22.64 5.00 -3.67
CA SER A 177 -21.97 4.81 -4.97
C SER A 177 -20.49 5.22 -5.04
N ALA A 178 -19.83 5.52 -3.92
CA ALA A 178 -18.41 5.85 -3.90
C ALA A 178 -17.55 4.69 -4.44
N ILE A 179 -16.52 5.04 -5.23
CA ILE A 179 -15.56 4.09 -5.80
C ILE A 179 -14.16 4.61 -5.56
N LEU A 180 -13.33 3.84 -4.85
CA LEU A 180 -11.93 4.20 -4.55
C LEU A 180 -10.97 3.12 -5.07
N ASP A 181 -9.86 3.55 -5.64
CA ASP A 181 -8.74 2.68 -6.02
C ASP A 181 -7.58 2.85 -5.03
N CYS A 182 -7.06 1.77 -4.46
CA CYS A 182 -5.93 1.81 -3.53
C CYS A 182 -4.58 1.63 -4.24
N GLN A 183 -3.58 2.25 -3.64
CA GLN A 183 -2.19 2.21 -4.06
C GLN A 183 -1.33 1.95 -2.80
N PHE A 184 -0.85 0.71 -2.65
CA PHE A 184 0.03 0.32 -1.54
C PHE A 184 1.50 0.16 -1.98
N SER A 185 1.75 0.10 -3.28
CA SER A 185 3.06 0.19 -3.96
C SER A 185 2.90 1.16 -5.14
N ASP A 186 3.92 1.46 -5.95
CA ASP A 186 3.75 2.16 -7.27
C ASP A 186 2.88 3.44 -7.22
N PHE A 187 3.19 4.32 -6.26
CA PHE A 187 2.40 5.51 -5.93
C PHE A 187 2.26 6.52 -7.08
N TYR A 188 1.14 7.24 -7.10
CA TYR A 188 0.95 8.39 -7.99
C TYR A 188 1.86 9.55 -7.58
N HIS A 189 2.11 9.70 -6.28
CA HIS A 189 3.00 10.71 -5.73
C HIS A 189 4.14 10.06 -4.94
N THR A 190 5.33 10.65 -5.04
CA THR A 190 6.49 10.18 -4.27
C THR A 190 6.17 10.21 -2.78
N PRO A 191 6.40 9.11 -2.03
CA PRO A 191 6.20 9.09 -0.59
C PRO A 191 6.97 10.23 0.11
N PRO A 192 6.39 10.84 1.16
CA PRO A 192 7.08 11.84 1.96
C PRO A 192 8.38 11.30 2.57
N ALA A 193 9.36 12.18 2.82
CA ALA A 193 10.67 11.77 3.29
C ALA A 193 10.62 10.89 4.56
N GLY A 194 11.25 9.71 4.48
CA GLY A 194 11.29 8.72 5.55
C GLY A 194 10.04 7.84 5.68
N PHE A 195 9.00 8.05 4.85
CA PHE A 195 7.86 7.15 4.74
C PHE A 195 8.01 6.24 3.52
N GLU A 196 7.60 4.99 3.68
CA GLU A 196 7.75 3.97 2.65
C GLU A 196 6.45 3.18 2.49
N LYS A 197 6.38 2.40 1.41
CA LYS A 197 5.29 1.43 1.21
C LYS A 197 5.21 0.45 2.37
N ILE A 198 4.02 -0.11 2.58
CA ILE A 198 3.78 -1.12 3.61
C ILE A 198 4.48 -2.42 3.21
N LEU A 199 5.24 -3.00 4.13
CA LEU A 199 5.94 -4.26 3.96
C LEU A 199 5.33 -5.34 4.86
N PHE A 200 5.21 -6.56 4.35
CA PHE A 200 4.99 -7.72 5.20
C PHE A 200 6.25 -8.00 6.02
N GLU A 201 6.08 -8.38 7.29
CA GLU A 201 7.19 -8.90 8.08
C GLU A 201 7.79 -10.13 7.39
N GLN A 202 9.10 -10.08 7.14
CA GLN A 202 9.83 -11.28 6.75
C GLN A 202 10.00 -12.14 8.00
N GLN A 203 9.37 -13.31 8.01
CA GLN A 203 9.72 -14.35 8.97
C GLN A 203 11.14 -14.82 8.63
N ILE A 204 12.12 -14.32 9.39
CA ILE A 204 13.47 -14.86 9.41
C ILE A 204 13.37 -16.18 10.17
N PHE A 205 13.47 -17.31 9.45
CA PHE A 205 13.59 -18.64 10.06
C PHE A 205 15.03 -18.92 10.44
#